data_AF-A0A946DJB2-F1
#
_entry.id   AF-A0A946DJB2-F1
#
_cell.length_a   1.000
_cell.length_b   1.000
_cell.length_c   1.000
_cell.angle_alpha   90.00
_cell.angle_beta   90.00
_cell.angle_gamma   90.00
#
_symmetry.space_group_name_H-M   'P 1'
#
loop_
_entity.id
_entity.type
_entity.pdbx_description
1 polymer ?
#
loop_
_entity_poly.entity_id
_entity_poly.type
_entity_poly.pdbx_seq_one_letter_code
_entity_poly.pdbx_strand_id
1 'polypeptide(L)'
;MYSISSLFMNVSKSNFSLKVFLLLFFMICNLAIFGVAEAAESRSFNHDETSFSLDFVHARVNCESCHVQGVFQGTPTQCYDCHSTTGRIQASAASPSHIPTTEECAFCHQQGGWTSVPKVDHFAVKGSCQSCHNSAIAKGKNIQHIESGENCDDCHRTVSWQDAVFDHTGVTESCESCHNNSKARGKNTRHI
;
A
#
# COMPACT_ATOMS: atom_id res chain seq x y z
N MET A 1 78.53 -78.65 -18.88
CA MET A 1 78.77 -77.19 -18.90
C MET A 1 77.42 -76.49 -19.00
N TYR A 2 77.03 -75.78 -17.91
CA TYR A 2 75.99 -74.73 -17.73
C TYR A 2 74.57 -74.97 -18.30
N SER A 3 73.42 -74.68 -17.65
CA SER A 3 73.05 -73.59 -16.74
C SER A 3 71.67 -73.91 -16.10
N ILE A 4 71.50 -73.94 -14.76
CA ILE A 4 70.87 -72.95 -13.85
C ILE A 4 69.35 -72.64 -14.05
N SER A 5 68.58 -72.93 -12.98
CA SER A 5 67.33 -72.29 -12.47
C SER A 5 66.08 -72.22 -13.39
N SER A 6 64.84 -72.43 -12.91
CA SER A 6 64.22 -71.65 -11.83
C SER A 6 62.86 -72.25 -11.44
N LEU A 7 62.55 -72.16 -10.15
CA LEU A 7 61.23 -72.11 -9.52
C LEU A 7 60.14 -71.48 -10.40
N PHE A 8 58.98 -72.14 -10.52
CA PHE A 8 57.71 -71.43 -10.72
C PHE A 8 56.69 -71.92 -9.71
N MET A 9 56.56 -71.15 -8.62
CA MET A 9 55.39 -71.15 -7.74
C MET A 9 54.22 -70.44 -8.44
N ASN A 10 53.02 -71.00 -8.23
CA ASN A 10 51.73 -70.32 -8.05
C ASN A 10 51.61 -68.83 -8.44
N VAL A 11 50.72 -68.51 -9.38
CA VAL A 11 49.70 -67.46 -9.18
C VAL A 11 48.41 -67.83 -9.92
N SER A 12 47.47 -68.41 -9.19
CA SER A 12 46.04 -68.35 -9.46
C SER A 12 45.48 -67.07 -8.82
N LYS A 13 44.42 -66.48 -9.42
CA LYS A 13 43.54 -65.42 -8.86
C LYS A 13 44.03 -63.96 -8.95
N SER A 14 43.75 -63.27 -10.06
CA SER A 14 43.83 -61.78 -10.08
C SER A 14 42.73 -61.04 -10.85
N ASN A 15 41.92 -61.71 -11.69
CA ASN A 15 40.92 -61.02 -12.50
C ASN A 15 39.58 -60.68 -11.80
N PHE A 16 39.29 -61.31 -10.65
CA PHE A 16 38.07 -61.04 -9.90
C PHE A 16 38.18 -59.74 -9.07
N SER A 17 39.37 -59.47 -8.51
CA SER A 17 39.58 -58.31 -7.64
C SER A 17 39.56 -56.98 -8.38
N LEU A 18 40.04 -56.95 -9.64
CA LEU A 18 40.10 -55.72 -10.44
C LEU A 18 38.71 -55.28 -10.95
N LYS A 19 37.84 -56.24 -11.32
CA LYS A 19 36.46 -55.96 -11.74
C LYS A 19 35.59 -55.45 -10.59
N VAL A 20 35.78 -55.99 -9.38
CA VAL A 20 35.11 -55.51 -8.16
C VAL A 20 35.58 -54.11 -7.78
N PHE A 21 36.88 -53.82 -7.91
CA PHE A 21 37.41 -52.47 -7.68
C PHE A 21 36.89 -51.44 -8.69
N LEU A 22 36.81 -51.79 -9.98
CA LEU A 22 36.26 -50.91 -11.01
C LEU A 22 34.77 -50.64 -10.81
N LEU A 23 33.98 -51.65 -10.44
CA LEU A 23 32.55 -51.49 -10.15
C LEU A 23 32.30 -50.66 -8.88
N LEU A 24 33.08 -50.88 -7.82
CA LEU A 24 33.02 -50.07 -6.59
C LEU A 24 33.47 -48.63 -6.85
N PHE A 25 34.51 -48.41 -7.65
CA PHE A 25 34.96 -47.07 -8.03
C PHE A 25 33.89 -46.36 -8.88
N PHE A 26 33.26 -47.04 -9.83
CA PHE A 26 32.16 -46.47 -10.62
C PHE A 26 30.94 -46.15 -9.75
N MET A 27 30.62 -47.00 -8.77
CA MET A 27 29.50 -46.80 -7.83
C MET A 27 29.78 -45.64 -6.85
N ILE A 28 31.01 -45.50 -6.37
CA ILE A 28 31.45 -44.38 -5.53
C ILE A 28 31.51 -43.07 -6.32
N CYS A 29 31.94 -43.10 -7.60
CA CYS A 29 31.93 -41.93 -8.48
C CYS A 29 30.50 -41.45 -8.77
N ASN A 30 29.54 -42.36 -8.96
CA ASN A 30 28.13 -41.99 -9.15
C ASN A 30 27.54 -41.36 -7.89
N LEU A 31 27.85 -41.87 -6.68
CA LEU A 31 27.43 -41.23 -5.42
C LEU A 31 27.98 -39.80 -5.25
N ALA A 32 29.17 -39.51 -5.80
CA ALA A 32 29.78 -38.18 -5.74
C ALA A 32 29.20 -37.17 -6.76
N ILE A 33 28.54 -37.63 -7.83
CA ILE A 33 27.95 -36.77 -8.87
C ILE A 33 26.51 -36.36 -8.52
N PHE A 34 25.76 -37.20 -7.80
CA PHE A 34 24.40 -36.85 -7.33
C PHE A 34 24.37 -35.97 -6.07
N GLY A 35 25.54 -35.55 -5.55
CA GLY A 35 25.68 -34.82 -4.28
C GLY A 35 25.85 -33.30 -4.41
N VAL A 36 25.96 -32.75 -5.61
CA VAL A 36 25.86 -31.29 -5.80
C VAL A 36 24.38 -30.95 -5.92
N ALA A 37 23.71 -30.80 -4.78
CA ALA A 37 22.49 -30.02 -4.75
C ALA A 37 22.82 -28.65 -5.34
N GLU A 38 22.16 -28.26 -6.44
CA GLU A 38 22.14 -26.86 -6.87
C GLU A 38 21.73 -26.04 -5.65
N ALA A 39 22.69 -25.32 -5.07
CA ALA A 39 22.40 -24.24 -4.14
C ALA A 39 21.59 -23.23 -4.96
N ALA A 40 20.27 -23.28 -4.82
CA ALA A 40 19.39 -22.24 -5.32
C ALA A 40 19.93 -20.93 -4.76
N GLU A 41 20.45 -20.09 -5.65
CA GLU A 41 20.95 -18.78 -5.30
C GLU A 41 19.81 -18.05 -4.58
N SER A 42 20.03 -17.69 -3.31
CA SER A 42 19.12 -16.89 -2.51
C SER A 42 19.03 -15.51 -3.16
N ARG A 43 18.20 -15.37 -4.20
CA ARG A 43 17.87 -14.06 -4.75
C ARG A 43 17.17 -13.31 -3.62
N SER A 44 17.82 -12.29 -3.07
CA SER A 44 17.22 -11.53 -1.97
C SER A 44 15.88 -10.99 -2.45
N PHE A 45 14.80 -11.38 -1.79
CA PHE A 45 13.47 -10.92 -2.11
C PHE A 45 13.39 -9.41 -1.89
N ASN A 46 12.92 -8.67 -2.90
CA ASN A 46 12.74 -7.22 -2.82
C ASN A 46 11.25 -6.87 -2.76
N HIS A 47 10.81 -6.25 -1.67
CA HIS A 47 9.42 -5.80 -1.53
C HIS A 47 9.02 -4.72 -2.54
N ASP A 48 9.97 -3.95 -3.05
CA ASP A 48 9.71 -2.87 -4.02
C ASP A 48 9.33 -3.42 -5.40
N GLU A 49 9.56 -4.71 -5.65
CA GLU A 49 9.11 -5.43 -6.85
C GLU A 49 7.68 -5.97 -6.70
N THR A 50 7.06 -5.79 -5.53
CA THR A 50 5.70 -6.24 -5.25
C THR A 50 4.69 -5.10 -5.34
N SER A 51 3.40 -5.44 -5.30
CA SER A 51 2.31 -4.46 -5.26
C SER A 51 2.23 -3.68 -3.94
N PHE A 52 3.04 -4.02 -2.93
CA PHE A 52 3.09 -3.33 -1.64
C PHE A 52 4.53 -3.03 -1.24
N SER A 53 4.98 -1.82 -1.60
CA SER A 53 6.27 -1.27 -1.18
C SER A 53 6.29 -1.05 0.33
N LEU A 54 7.38 -1.44 0.98
CA LEU A 54 7.57 -1.22 2.40
C LEU A 54 8.22 0.14 2.64
N ASP A 55 7.41 1.20 2.63
CA ASP A 55 7.88 2.55 2.92
C ASP A 55 7.60 2.98 4.38
N PHE A 56 8.36 3.97 4.85
CA PHE A 56 8.20 4.64 6.14
C PHE A 56 8.08 3.72 7.37
N VAL A 57 6.85 3.51 7.86
CA VAL A 57 6.57 2.70 9.06
C VAL A 57 6.41 1.22 8.72
N HIS A 58 5.95 0.89 7.51
CA HIS A 58 5.83 -0.49 7.05
C HIS A 58 7.21 -1.13 6.82
N ALA A 59 8.24 -0.33 6.52
CA ALA A 59 9.63 -0.79 6.46
C ALA A 59 10.18 -1.36 7.79
N ARG A 60 9.51 -1.07 8.91
CA ARG A 60 10.00 -1.39 10.26
C ARG A 60 9.16 -2.43 10.98
N VAL A 61 8.04 -2.87 10.40
CA VAL A 61 7.22 -3.92 11.02
C VAL A 61 7.87 -5.28 10.80
N ASN A 62 7.72 -6.19 11.78
CA ASN A 62 8.26 -7.52 11.63
C ASN A 62 7.49 -8.32 10.57
N CYS A 63 8.19 -9.19 9.84
CA CYS A 63 7.64 -9.96 8.73
C CYS A 63 6.39 -10.78 9.11
N GLU A 64 6.39 -11.39 10.30
CA GLU A 64 5.30 -12.23 10.81
C GLU A 64 4.00 -11.46 11.08
N SER A 65 4.08 -10.12 11.17
CA SER A 65 2.90 -9.27 11.33
C SER A 65 2.03 -9.30 10.08
N CYS A 66 2.63 -9.56 8.90
CA CYS A 66 1.94 -9.61 7.61
C CYS A 66 1.94 -11.03 7.02
N HIS A 67 3.00 -11.79 7.24
CA HIS A 67 3.21 -13.14 6.71
C HIS A 67 2.98 -14.19 7.79
N VAL A 68 1.70 -14.35 8.14
CA VAL A 68 1.25 -15.27 9.18
C VAL A 68 1.63 -16.71 8.78
N GLN A 69 2.26 -17.44 9.71
CA GLN A 69 2.74 -18.81 9.50
C GLN A 69 3.70 -18.97 8.30
N GLY A 70 4.39 -17.90 7.90
CA GLY A 70 5.30 -17.93 6.76
C GLY A 70 4.61 -17.99 5.41
N VAL A 71 3.32 -17.62 5.33
CA VAL A 71 2.60 -17.49 4.06
C VAL A 71 2.87 -16.11 3.48
N PHE A 72 3.64 -16.07 2.39
CA PHE A 72 4.08 -14.81 1.74
C PHE A 72 3.17 -14.35 0.59
N GLN A 73 2.30 -15.21 0.09
CA GLN A 73 1.37 -14.88 -1.00
C GLN A 73 -0.02 -14.56 -0.47
N GLY A 74 -0.68 -13.60 -1.11
CA GLY A 74 -2.06 -13.23 -0.79
C GLY A 74 -2.21 -12.40 0.49
N THR A 75 -1.11 -11.87 1.04
CA THR A 75 -1.18 -10.85 2.09
C THR A 75 -1.97 -9.64 1.57
N PRO A 76 -3.02 -9.19 2.28
CA PRO A 76 -3.79 -8.02 1.88
C PRO A 76 -2.93 -6.77 1.73
N THR A 77 -3.20 -5.96 0.71
CA THR A 77 -2.47 -4.71 0.43
C THR A 77 -3.31 -3.46 0.68
N GLN A 78 -4.61 -3.63 0.96
CA GLN A 78 -5.50 -2.51 1.25
C GLN A 78 -5.35 -2.10 2.71
N CYS A 79 -5.41 -0.80 2.97
CA CYS A 79 -5.20 -0.24 4.30
C CYS A 79 -6.14 -0.87 5.34
N TYR A 80 -7.44 -0.91 5.05
CA TYR A 80 -8.48 -1.38 5.97
C TYR A 80 -8.34 -2.86 6.39
N ASP A 81 -7.82 -3.71 5.51
CA ASP A 81 -7.67 -5.14 5.79
C ASP A 81 -6.66 -5.42 6.92
N CYS A 82 -5.75 -4.46 7.15
CA CYS A 82 -4.78 -4.50 8.26
C CYS A 82 -5.16 -3.49 9.36
N HIS A 83 -5.49 -2.26 8.98
CA HIS A 83 -5.80 -1.14 9.87
C HIS A 83 -7.29 -1.11 10.23
N SER A 84 -7.75 -2.16 10.89
CA SER A 84 -9.12 -2.32 11.38
C SER A 84 -9.16 -2.98 12.75
N THR A 85 -10.31 -2.91 13.41
CA THR A 85 -10.53 -3.56 14.72
C THR A 85 -10.74 -5.07 14.62
N THR A 86 -11.01 -5.58 13.42
CA THR A 86 -11.37 -6.98 13.15
C THR A 86 -10.34 -7.69 12.26
N GLY A 87 -9.28 -6.98 11.85
CA GLY A 87 -8.20 -7.52 11.02
C GLY A 87 -7.41 -8.63 11.73
N ARG A 88 -6.86 -9.56 10.94
CA ARG A 88 -5.91 -10.57 11.44
C ARG A 88 -4.61 -9.95 11.93
N ILE A 89 -4.27 -8.81 11.34
CA ILE A 89 -3.15 -7.97 11.71
C ILE A 89 -3.75 -6.94 12.65
N GLN A 90 -3.40 -6.98 13.94
CA GLN A 90 -3.89 -6.01 14.92
C GLN A 90 -3.16 -4.67 14.72
N ALA A 91 -3.48 -3.96 13.64
CA ALA A 91 -2.99 -2.61 13.42
C ALA A 91 -3.99 -1.57 13.94
N SER A 92 -3.59 -0.30 13.91
CA SER A 92 -4.44 0.81 14.33
C SER A 92 -5.73 0.85 13.51
N ALA A 93 -6.85 1.16 14.14
CA ALA A 93 -8.11 1.44 13.46
C ALA A 93 -8.52 2.90 13.64
N ALA A 94 -9.43 3.38 12.80
CA ALA A 94 -10.07 4.67 12.99
C ALA A 94 -10.74 4.75 14.38
N SER A 95 -10.53 5.86 15.10
CA SER A 95 -11.19 6.08 16.39
C SER A 95 -12.69 6.31 16.21
N PRO A 96 -13.51 6.15 17.27
CA PRO A 96 -14.93 6.53 17.23
C PRO A 96 -15.18 8.01 16.91
N SER A 97 -14.17 8.86 17.13
CA SER A 97 -14.18 10.29 16.82
C SER A 97 -13.60 10.64 15.44
N HIS A 98 -13.23 9.64 14.63
CA HIS A 98 -12.71 9.85 13.30
C HIS A 98 -13.78 10.48 12.39
N ILE A 99 -13.36 11.26 11.40
CA ILE A 99 -14.26 11.82 10.38
C ILE A 99 -14.96 10.64 9.67
N PRO A 100 -16.27 10.68 9.39
CA PRO A 100 -16.91 9.62 8.63
C PRO A 100 -16.34 9.56 7.21
N THR A 101 -15.73 8.43 6.83
CA THR A 101 -15.12 8.22 5.52
C THR A 101 -15.56 6.93 4.85
N THR A 102 -15.13 6.75 3.62
CA THR A 102 -15.03 5.46 2.95
C THR A 102 -13.76 4.71 3.41
N GLU A 103 -13.44 3.57 2.81
CA GLU A 103 -12.28 2.73 3.20
C GLU A 103 -10.99 3.09 2.44
N GLU A 104 -11.04 4.09 1.57
CA GLU A 104 -9.90 4.58 0.80
C GLU A 104 -9.04 5.55 1.63
N CYS A 105 -8.35 5.01 2.64
CA CYS A 105 -7.55 5.77 3.60
C CYS A 105 -6.48 6.67 2.95
N ALA A 106 -5.96 6.28 1.77
CA ALA A 106 -4.92 7.00 1.03
C ALA A 106 -5.37 8.38 0.51
N PHE A 107 -6.67 8.68 0.49
CA PHE A 107 -7.16 10.02 0.14
C PHE A 107 -6.92 11.07 1.23
N CYS A 108 -6.57 10.64 2.45
CA CYS A 108 -6.32 11.52 3.58
C CYS A 108 -4.95 11.25 4.22
N HIS A 109 -4.60 9.97 4.37
CA HIS A 109 -3.42 9.52 5.10
C HIS A 109 -2.33 9.04 4.17
N GLN A 110 -1.09 9.21 4.62
CA GLN A 110 0.08 8.64 3.97
C GLN A 110 0.66 7.52 4.84
N GLN A 111 1.46 6.65 4.24
CA GLN A 111 2.11 5.55 4.94
C GLN A 111 3.06 6.02 6.07
N GLY A 112 3.39 7.32 6.13
CA GLY A 112 4.17 7.91 7.22
C GLY A 112 3.41 8.13 8.53
N GLY A 113 2.07 8.03 8.55
CA GLY A 113 1.28 8.09 9.79
C GLY A 113 -0.13 8.67 9.65
N TRP A 114 -0.93 8.50 10.71
CA TRP A 114 -2.36 8.82 10.74
C TRP A 114 -2.71 10.24 11.22
N THR A 115 -1.77 10.96 11.83
CA THR A 115 -2.05 12.26 12.48
C THR A 115 -2.02 13.44 11.52
N SER A 116 -1.29 13.34 10.41
CA SER A 116 -1.17 14.40 9.42
C SER A 116 -2.10 14.14 8.24
N VAL A 117 -3.03 15.05 8.00
CA VAL A 117 -3.98 15.03 6.87
C VAL A 117 -3.91 16.37 6.14
N PRO A 118 -2.93 16.58 5.24
CA PRO A 118 -2.72 17.87 4.58
C PRO A 118 -3.76 18.18 3.51
N LYS A 119 -4.44 17.15 2.98
CA LYS A 119 -5.51 17.26 1.99
C LYS A 119 -6.52 16.16 2.23
N VAL A 120 -7.79 16.47 1.92
CA VAL A 120 -8.88 15.51 1.89
C VAL A 120 -9.47 15.51 0.47
N ASP A 121 -9.73 14.32 -0.06
CA ASP A 121 -10.60 14.16 -1.22
C ASP A 121 -12.06 14.08 -0.75
N HIS A 122 -12.93 14.95 -1.28
CA HIS A 122 -14.33 14.99 -0.87
C HIS A 122 -15.13 13.76 -1.33
N PHE A 123 -14.62 12.96 -2.27
CA PHE A 123 -15.24 11.67 -2.62
C PHE A 123 -15.06 10.61 -1.52
N ALA A 124 -14.08 10.80 -0.63
CA ALA A 124 -13.75 9.85 0.42
C ALA A 124 -14.46 10.14 1.76
N VAL A 125 -15.20 11.25 1.88
CA VAL A 125 -15.89 11.63 3.11
C VAL A 125 -17.40 11.43 3.01
N LYS A 126 -18.05 11.25 4.16
CA LYS A 126 -19.49 11.05 4.27
C LYS A 126 -20.07 12.10 5.21
N GLY A 127 -21.21 12.68 4.84
CA GLY A 127 -21.93 13.66 5.66
C GLY A 127 -22.34 14.90 4.86
N SER A 128 -22.94 15.87 5.55
CA SER A 128 -23.26 17.18 4.98
C SER A 128 -22.04 18.12 5.06
N CYS A 129 -22.00 19.14 4.22
CA CYS A 129 -20.89 20.11 4.18
C CYS A 129 -20.60 20.71 5.56
N GLN A 130 -21.64 21.17 6.27
CA GLN A 130 -21.49 21.79 7.59
C GLN A 130 -21.07 20.82 8.69
N SER A 131 -21.34 19.53 8.54
CA SER A 131 -20.95 18.56 9.57
C SER A 131 -19.43 18.56 9.80
N CYS A 132 -18.65 18.96 8.78
CA CYS A 132 -17.21 19.17 8.87
C CYS A 132 -16.80 20.64 8.75
N HIS A 133 -17.43 21.42 7.87
CA HIS A 133 -17.14 22.85 7.67
C HIS A 133 -17.80 23.75 8.73
N ASN A 134 -17.56 23.42 9.99
CA ASN A 134 -18.13 24.05 11.19
C ASN A 134 -17.10 24.91 11.97
N SER A 135 -15.95 25.19 11.37
CA SER A 135 -14.80 25.88 11.99
C SER A 135 -14.08 25.11 13.10
N ALA A 136 -14.57 23.95 13.53
CA ALA A 136 -13.86 23.05 14.43
C ALA A 136 -13.03 22.01 13.67
N ILE A 137 -13.61 21.39 12.63
CA ILE A 137 -12.94 20.36 11.81
C ILE A 137 -12.33 20.98 10.54
N ALA A 138 -13.14 21.72 9.79
CA ALA A 138 -12.73 22.42 8.57
C ALA A 138 -13.30 23.84 8.56
N LYS A 139 -12.68 24.71 7.76
CA LYS A 139 -13.11 26.11 7.61
C LYS A 139 -14.55 26.17 7.11
N GLY A 140 -15.43 26.81 7.86
CA GLY A 140 -16.81 27.08 7.46
C GLY A 140 -16.98 28.39 6.68
N LYS A 141 -18.23 28.86 6.62
CA LYS A 141 -18.57 30.22 6.18
C LYS A 141 -17.82 31.22 7.07
N ASN A 142 -17.12 32.17 6.45
CA ASN A 142 -16.46 33.26 7.18
C ASN A 142 -17.40 34.48 7.29
N ILE A 143 -16.99 35.50 8.05
CA ILE A 143 -17.81 36.71 8.29
C ILE A 143 -18.07 37.55 7.03
N GLN A 144 -17.32 37.35 5.96
CA GLN A 144 -17.49 38.01 4.66
C GLN A 144 -18.29 37.16 3.67
N HIS A 145 -18.75 35.97 4.08
CA HIS A 145 -19.60 35.11 3.26
C HIS A 145 -20.99 35.77 3.11
N ILE A 146 -21.59 35.65 1.93
CA ILE A 146 -22.97 36.11 1.73
C ILE A 146 -23.94 35.28 2.61
N GLU A 147 -24.92 35.95 3.21
CA GLU A 147 -26.00 35.26 3.93
C GLU A 147 -26.67 34.24 2.99
N SER A 148 -26.65 32.98 3.39
CA SER A 148 -27.03 31.85 2.53
C SER A 148 -27.44 30.67 3.38
N GLY A 149 -28.25 29.79 2.79
CA GLY A 149 -28.66 28.54 3.39
C GLY A 149 -27.50 27.56 3.58
N GLU A 150 -27.85 26.41 4.12
CA GLU A 150 -26.89 25.42 4.61
C GLU A 150 -26.44 24.41 3.53
N ASN A 151 -27.12 24.37 2.39
CA ASN A 151 -26.74 23.56 1.24
C ASN A 151 -25.62 24.26 0.45
N CYS A 152 -24.37 23.94 0.77
CA CYS A 152 -23.23 24.62 0.16
C CYS A 152 -23.09 24.33 -1.34
N ASP A 153 -23.60 23.19 -1.80
CA ASP A 153 -23.59 22.74 -3.19
C ASP A 153 -24.54 23.52 -4.11
N ASP A 154 -25.44 24.33 -3.54
CA ASP A 154 -26.23 25.32 -4.29
C ASP A 154 -25.33 26.36 -4.97
N CYS A 155 -24.14 26.61 -4.42
CA CYS A 155 -23.20 27.62 -4.92
C CYS A 155 -21.80 27.08 -5.19
N HIS A 156 -21.31 26.14 -4.38
CA HIS A 156 -19.93 25.66 -4.41
C HIS A 156 -19.81 24.25 -4.98
N ARG A 157 -18.70 23.99 -5.68
CA ARG A 157 -18.30 22.63 -6.09
C ARG A 157 -17.03 22.23 -5.35
N THR A 158 -16.94 20.97 -4.97
CA THR A 158 -15.79 20.41 -4.23
C THR A 158 -14.46 20.53 -4.98
N VAL A 159 -14.50 20.59 -6.33
CA VAL A 159 -13.32 20.71 -7.20
C VAL A 159 -12.98 22.16 -7.57
N SER A 160 -13.86 23.12 -7.31
CA SER A 160 -13.73 24.55 -7.69
C SER A 160 -14.39 25.45 -6.64
N TRP A 161 -13.95 25.30 -5.38
CA TRP A 161 -14.62 25.94 -4.24
C TRP A 161 -14.65 27.47 -4.33
N GLN A 162 -13.65 28.09 -4.97
CA GLN A 162 -13.54 29.54 -5.09
C GLN A 162 -14.46 30.13 -6.18
N ASP A 163 -14.91 29.31 -7.14
CA ASP A 163 -15.72 29.74 -8.28
C ASP A 163 -17.21 29.53 -8.00
N ALA A 164 -17.69 30.17 -6.93
CA ALA A 164 -19.09 30.08 -6.54
C ALA A 164 -20.00 30.71 -7.61
N VAL A 165 -21.06 30.00 -7.98
CA VAL A 165 -22.06 30.50 -8.94
C VAL A 165 -23.37 30.69 -8.21
N PHE A 166 -23.93 31.89 -8.27
CA PHE A 166 -25.22 32.22 -7.68
C PHE A 166 -26.30 32.35 -8.77
N ASP A 167 -27.37 31.59 -8.63
CA ASP A 167 -28.56 31.71 -9.48
C ASP A 167 -29.50 32.79 -8.92
N HIS A 168 -29.85 33.78 -9.76
CA HIS A 168 -30.77 34.85 -9.38
C HIS A 168 -32.25 34.44 -9.52
N THR A 169 -32.53 33.23 -10.00
CA THR A 169 -33.89 32.71 -10.14
C THR A 169 -34.57 32.65 -8.77
N GLY A 170 -35.76 33.24 -8.67
CA GLY A 170 -36.54 33.26 -7.42
C GLY A 170 -36.12 34.34 -6.42
N VAL A 171 -35.17 35.21 -6.75
CA VAL A 171 -34.87 36.40 -5.94
C VAL A 171 -36.07 37.35 -6.02
N THR A 172 -36.78 37.52 -4.91
CA THR A 172 -37.92 38.44 -4.77
C THR A 172 -37.55 39.74 -4.05
N GLU A 173 -36.34 39.83 -3.49
CA GLU A 173 -35.84 41.04 -2.83
C GLU A 173 -35.31 42.09 -3.83
N SER A 174 -35.23 43.34 -3.39
CA SER A 174 -34.65 44.43 -4.19
C SER A 174 -33.15 44.20 -4.43
N CYS A 175 -32.68 44.48 -5.64
CA CYS A 175 -31.29 44.21 -6.02
C CYS A 175 -30.27 44.91 -5.11
N GLU A 176 -30.60 46.10 -4.57
CA GLU A 176 -29.72 46.87 -3.69
C GLU A 176 -29.54 46.23 -2.31
N SER A 177 -30.42 45.30 -1.89
CA SER A 177 -30.26 44.59 -0.61
C SER A 177 -28.97 43.75 -0.57
N CYS A 178 -28.50 43.31 -1.75
CA CYS A 178 -27.27 42.55 -1.95
C CYS A 178 -26.20 43.33 -2.75
N HIS A 179 -26.56 44.05 -3.81
CA HIS A 179 -25.62 44.81 -4.65
C HIS A 179 -25.34 46.22 -4.09
N ASN A 180 -24.82 46.29 -2.87
CA ASN A 180 -24.57 47.52 -2.11
C ASN A 180 -23.08 47.81 -1.87
N ASN A 181 -22.18 47.14 -2.57
CA ASN A 181 -20.72 47.20 -2.38
C ASN A 181 -20.21 46.66 -1.03
N SER A 182 -21.09 46.18 -0.16
CA SER A 182 -20.73 45.49 1.07
C SER A 182 -20.91 43.98 0.95
N LYS A 183 -22.02 43.50 0.37
CA LYS A 183 -22.29 42.05 0.18
C LYS A 183 -21.91 41.56 -1.22
N ALA A 184 -22.32 42.31 -2.24
CA ALA A 184 -21.93 42.08 -3.63
C ALA A 184 -21.55 43.41 -4.29
N ARG A 185 -20.72 43.34 -5.34
CA ARG A 185 -20.37 44.52 -6.13
C ARG A 185 -21.64 45.17 -6.67
N GLY A 186 -21.77 46.48 -6.49
CA GLY A 186 -22.92 47.23 -6.99
C GLY A 186 -23.10 47.07 -8.49
N LYS A 187 -24.34 47.28 -8.97
CA LYS A 187 -24.65 47.32 -10.40
C LYS A 187 -23.74 48.35 -11.07
N ASN A 188 -23.00 47.92 -12.10
CA ASN A 188 -22.23 48.87 -12.91
C ASN A 188 -23.19 49.63 -13.86
N THR A 189 -22.72 50.73 -14.44
CA THR A 189 -23.53 51.59 -15.33
C THR A 189 -24.02 50.92 -16.62
N ARG A 190 -23.65 49.65 -16.88
CA ARG A 190 -24.07 48.85 -18.04
C ARG A 190 -24.95 47.66 -17.67
N HIS A 191 -25.33 47.52 -16.40
CA HIS A 191 -26.20 46.44 -15.93
C HIS A 191 -27.66 46.88 -16.11
N ILE A 192 -28.25 46.49 -17.25
CA ILE A 192 -29.66 46.70 -17.61
C ILE A 192 -30.53 45.63 -16.95
#